data_AF-A0A354SJP3-F1
#
_entry.id   AF-A0A354SJP3-F1
#
_cell.length_a   1.000
_cell.length_b   1.000
_cell.length_c   1.000
_cell.angle_alpha   90.00
_cell.angle_beta   90.00
_cell.angle_gamma   90.00
#
_symmetry.space_group_name_H-M   'P 1'
#
loop_
_entity.id
_entity.type
_entity.pdbx_description
1 polymer ?
#
loop_
_entity_poly.entity_id
_entity_poly.type
_entity_poly.pdbx_seq_one_letter_code
_entity_poly.pdbx_strand_id
1 'polypeptide(L)'
;CVMFGLGGIFSELQKDVVFAPAPLSASTAKKLIGRISGKKLLQGFRGGKPLDMKIMADILVNLGNLAAASPDIEQIDINPLVVHQGKPAAVDATIIKKRSDEG
;
A
#
# COMPACT_ATOMS: atom_id res chain seq x y z
N CYS A 1 -11.24 -1.01 3.33
CA CYS A 1 -10.45 0.25 3.19
C CYS A 1 -9.09 -0.10 2.61
N VAL A 2 -8.28 0.89 2.22
CA VAL A 2 -6.86 0.68 1.86
C VAL A 2 -5.98 1.43 2.86
N MET A 3 -4.94 0.74 3.33
CA MET A 3 -3.89 1.28 4.19
C MET A 3 -2.60 1.40 3.37
N PHE A 4 -1.85 2.48 3.60
CA PHE A 4 -0.51 2.66 3.06
C PHE A 4 0.39 3.24 4.14
N GLY A 5 1.64 2.79 4.21
CA GLY A 5 2.60 3.26 5.21
C GLY A 5 4.01 2.81 4.92
N LEU A 6 4.96 3.36 5.69
CA LEU A 6 6.36 2.96 5.63
C LEU A 6 6.59 1.67 6.43
N GLY A 7 7.35 0.74 5.86
CA GLY A 7 7.78 -0.51 6.52
C GLY A 7 9.22 -0.47 7.03
N GLY A 8 9.67 -1.57 7.64
CA GLY A 8 11.01 -1.73 8.21
C GLY A 8 11.26 -0.83 9.41
N ILE A 9 12.52 -0.43 9.64
CA ILE A 9 12.95 0.40 10.78
C ILE A 9 12.11 1.67 10.98
N PHE A 10 11.56 2.23 9.90
CA PHE A 10 10.73 3.43 9.98
C PHE A 10 9.40 3.16 10.68
N SER A 11 8.81 1.97 10.47
CA SER A 11 7.58 1.56 11.16
C SER A 11 7.79 1.30 12.66
N GLU A 12 8.99 0.87 13.05
CA GLU A 12 9.37 0.61 14.45
C GLU A 12 9.60 1.92 15.22
N LEU A 13 10.20 2.91 14.56
CA LEU A 13 10.46 4.23 15.15
C LEU A 13 9.19 5.09 15.22
N GLN A 14 8.32 5.02 14.20
CA GLN A 14 7.07 5.77 14.14
C GLN A 14 6.05 5.08 13.25
N LYS A 15 4.82 4.87 13.75
CA LYS A 15 3.71 4.39 12.94
C LYS A 15 3.24 5.47 11.96
N ASP A 16 3.86 5.53 10.79
CA ASP A 16 3.48 6.45 9.70
C ASP A 16 2.60 5.73 8.67
N VAL A 17 1.30 5.66 8.99
CA VAL A 17 0.27 4.98 8.20
C VAL A 17 -0.88 5.92 7.88
N VAL A 18 -1.48 5.73 6.72
CA VAL A 18 -2.61 6.52 6.24
C VAL A 18 -3.66 5.60 5.62
N PHE A 19 -4.93 6.01 5.73
CA PHE A 19 -6.07 5.23 5.28
C PHE A 19 -6.95 6.01 4.30
N ALA A 20 -7.57 5.26 3.39
CA ALA A 20 -8.66 5.73 2.54
C ALA A 20 -9.76 4.66 2.42
N PRO A 21 -11.02 5.07 2.23
CA PRO A 21 -12.08 4.13 1.84
C PRO A 21 -11.77 3.53 0.47
N ALA A 22 -12.12 2.26 0.29
CA ALA A 22 -12.00 1.54 -0.98
C ALA A 22 -13.40 1.41 -1.62
N PRO A 23 -13.50 1.35 -2.96
CA PRO A 23 -12.41 1.49 -3.94
C PRO A 23 -11.87 2.93 -4.04
N LEU A 24 -10.63 3.10 -4.53
CA LEU A 24 -9.98 4.41 -4.69
C LEU A 24 -9.87 4.79 -6.17
N SER A 25 -9.99 6.08 -6.48
CA SER A 25 -9.49 6.63 -7.75
C SER A 25 -7.97 6.79 -7.73
N ALA A 26 -7.32 6.86 -8.89
CA ALA A 26 -5.89 7.17 -8.99
C ALA A 26 -5.52 8.52 -8.34
N SER A 27 -6.41 9.52 -8.42
CA SER A 27 -6.22 10.81 -7.73
C SER A 27 -6.26 10.65 -6.21
N THR A 28 -7.21 9.88 -5.69
CA THR A 28 -7.31 9.55 -4.26
C THR A 28 -6.09 8.79 -3.78
N ALA A 29 -5.60 7.81 -4.55
CA ALA A 29 -4.40 7.03 -4.22
C ALA A 29 -3.15 7.92 -4.14
N LYS A 30 -2.93 8.81 -5.12
CA LYS A 30 -1.81 9.77 -5.09
C LYS A 30 -1.88 10.70 -3.88
N LYS A 31 -3.08 11.21 -3.56
CA LYS A 31 -3.31 12.03 -2.36
C LYS A 31 -3.04 11.23 -1.09
N LEU A 32 -3.47 9.97 -1.03
CA LEU A 32 -3.21 9.08 0.09
C LEU A 32 -1.70 8.92 0.33
N ILE A 33 -0.95 8.55 -0.71
CA ILE A 33 0.51 8.38 -0.63
C ILE A 33 1.18 9.68 -0.13
N GLY A 34 0.73 10.85 -0.59
CA GLY A 34 1.27 12.15 -0.16
C GLY A 34 0.98 12.55 1.29
N ARG A 35 0.08 11.85 1.99
CA ARG A 35 -0.28 12.13 3.39
C ARG A 35 0.68 11.53 4.41
N ILE A 36 1.55 10.60 4.03
CA ILE A 36 2.53 10.05 4.97
C ILE A 36 3.51 11.15 5.42
N SER A 37 3.90 11.11 6.68
CA SER A 37 4.82 12.06 7.29
C SER A 37 6.21 11.96 6.66
N GLY A 38 6.65 10.73 6.36
CA GLY A 38 7.93 10.39 5.75
C GLY A 38 7.98 10.54 4.22
N LYS A 39 7.09 11.33 3.62
CA LYS A 39 7.00 11.51 2.15
C LYS A 39 8.31 11.93 1.47
N LYS A 40 9.26 12.53 2.21
CA LYS A 40 10.61 12.84 1.70
C LYS A 40 11.37 11.60 1.26
N LEU A 41 11.15 10.45 1.91
CA LEU A 41 11.78 9.17 1.51
C LEU A 41 11.27 8.70 0.15
N LEU A 42 10.03 9.04 -0.22
CA LEU A 42 9.46 8.72 -1.52
C LEU A 42 10.07 9.56 -2.66
N GLN A 43 10.74 10.66 -2.34
CA GLN A 43 11.38 11.55 -3.32
C GLN A 43 12.81 11.10 -3.69
N GLY A 44 13.27 9.97 -3.12
CA GLY A 44 14.65 9.51 -3.25
C GLY A 44 15.51 9.96 -2.08
N PHE A 45 16.36 9.06 -1.58
CA PHE A 45 17.28 9.31 -0.48
C PHE A 45 18.66 8.73 -0.80
N ARG A 46 19.73 9.47 -0.46
CA ARG A 46 21.13 9.06 -0.67
C ARG A 46 21.42 8.50 -2.08
N GLY A 47 20.98 9.20 -3.12
CA GLY A 47 21.20 8.81 -4.52
C GLY A 47 20.20 7.80 -5.09
N GLY A 48 19.23 7.34 -4.30
CA GLY A 48 18.11 6.54 -4.78
C GLY A 48 17.14 7.34 -5.66
N LYS A 49 16.54 6.68 -6.65
CA LYS A 49 15.51 7.28 -7.51
C LYS A 49 14.22 7.52 -6.71
N PRO A 50 13.46 8.60 -7.02
CA PRO A 50 12.12 8.79 -6.50
C PRO A 50 11.23 7.59 -6.79
N LEU A 51 10.26 7.33 -5.89
CA LEU A 51 9.21 6.36 -6.12
C LEU A 51 8.40 6.75 -7.36
N ASP A 52 8.15 5.78 -8.23
CA ASP A 52 7.19 5.89 -9.31
C ASP A 52 5.78 5.98 -8.73
N MET A 53 5.33 7.22 -8.55
CA MET A 53 4.03 7.55 -7.98
C MET A 53 2.88 6.98 -8.80
N LYS A 54 3.05 6.81 -10.11
CA LYS A 54 2.00 6.22 -10.95
C LYS A 54 1.85 4.74 -10.63
N ILE A 55 2.94 3.98 -10.65
CA ILE A 55 2.90 2.55 -10.35
C ILE A 55 2.38 2.29 -8.94
N MET A 56 2.84 3.05 -7.94
CA MET A 56 2.34 2.89 -6.57
C MET A 56 0.84 3.20 -6.46
N ALA A 57 0.37 4.28 -7.09
CA ALA A 57 -1.06 4.60 -7.10
C ALA A 57 -1.89 3.50 -7.78
N ASP A 58 -1.41 2.96 -8.89
CA ASP A 58 -2.07 1.87 -9.62
C ASP A 58 -2.17 0.60 -8.75
N ILE A 59 -1.13 0.26 -7.98
CA ILE A 59 -1.17 -0.85 -7.01
C ILE A 59 -2.27 -0.65 -5.97
N LEU A 60 -2.33 0.54 -5.33
CA LEU A 60 -3.33 0.81 -4.30
C LEU A 60 -4.77 0.79 -4.85
N VAL A 61 -4.97 1.31 -6.06
CA VAL A 61 -6.27 1.26 -6.75
C VAL A 61 -6.67 -0.18 -7.03
N ASN A 62 -5.75 -0.98 -7.57
CA ASN A 62 -6.02 -2.38 -7.90
C ASN A 62 -6.31 -3.23 -6.65
N LEU A 63 -5.59 -3.00 -5.54
CA LEU A 63 -5.89 -3.64 -4.26
C LEU A 63 -7.29 -3.27 -3.75
N GLY A 64 -7.63 -1.97 -3.81
CA GLY A 64 -8.96 -1.50 -3.43
C GLY A 64 -10.08 -2.13 -4.28
N ASN A 65 -9.86 -2.25 -5.58
CA ASN A 65 -10.81 -2.88 -6.50
C ASN A 65 -10.92 -4.39 -6.26
N LEU A 66 -9.79 -5.08 -6.05
CA LEU A 66 -9.77 -6.51 -5.78
C LEU A 66 -10.54 -6.86 -4.50
N ALA A 67 -10.32 -6.09 -3.43
CA ALA A 67 -11.04 -6.25 -2.17
C ALA A 67 -12.54 -5.95 -2.33
N ALA A 68 -12.92 -4.94 -3.13
CA ALA A 68 -14.32 -4.63 -3.39
C ALA A 68 -15.04 -5.69 -4.24
N ALA A 69 -14.32 -6.34 -5.16
CA ALA A 69 -14.85 -7.36 -6.05
C ALA A 69 -14.91 -8.77 -5.42
N SER A 70 -14.19 -9.00 -4.31
CA SER A 70 -14.02 -10.32 -3.71
C SER A 70 -14.61 -10.37 -2.29
N PRO A 71 -15.92 -10.61 -2.14
CA PRO A 71 -16.60 -10.55 -0.84
C PRO A 71 -16.14 -11.64 0.15
N ASP A 72 -15.48 -12.69 -0.33
CA ASP A 72 -14.87 -13.76 0.48
C ASP A 72 -13.50 -13.37 1.06
N ILE A 73 -12.89 -12.28 0.60
CA ILE A 73 -11.63 -11.77 1.15
C ILE A 73 -11.92 -10.87 2.35
N GLU A 74 -11.30 -11.18 3.49
CA GLU A 74 -11.33 -10.36 4.70
C GLU A 74 -10.18 -9.34 4.68
N GLN A 75 -8.98 -9.78 4.30
CA GLN A 75 -7.78 -8.94 4.31
C GLN A 75 -6.82 -9.33 3.19
N ILE A 76 -6.17 -8.32 2.62
CA ILE A 76 -5.00 -8.47 1.74
C ILE A 76 -3.89 -7.64 2.37
N ASP A 77 -2.75 -8.26 2.65
CA ASP A 77 -1.56 -7.58 3.14
C ASP A 77 -0.39 -7.81 2.17
N ILE A 78 0.30 -6.74 1.80
CA ILE A 78 1.53 -6.80 1.02
C ILE A 78 2.64 -6.20 1.88
N ASN A 79 3.45 -7.08 2.46
CA ASN A 79 4.54 -6.68 3.31
C ASN A 79 5.64 -7.76 3.30
N PRO A 80 6.86 -7.48 2.77
CA PRO A 80 7.32 -6.18 2.32
C PRO A 80 6.96 -5.86 0.87
N LEU A 81 6.57 -4.61 0.63
CA LEU A 81 6.59 -3.97 -0.69
C LEU A 81 7.87 -3.14 -0.82
N VAL A 82 8.90 -3.71 -1.45
CA VAL A 82 10.21 -3.06 -1.60
C VAL A 82 10.23 -2.12 -2.79
N VAL A 83 11.04 -1.07 -2.73
CA VAL A 83 11.24 -0.13 -3.85
C VAL A 83 12.66 -0.26 -4.37
N HIS A 84 12.80 -0.70 -5.62
CA HIS A 84 14.10 -0.78 -6.30
C HIS A 84 14.11 0.13 -7.53
N GLN A 85 15.09 1.03 -7.60
CA GLN A 85 15.21 1.99 -8.72
C GLN A 85 13.91 2.79 -8.96
N GLY A 86 13.21 3.15 -7.88
CA GLY A 86 11.93 3.85 -7.92
C GLY A 86 10.71 2.97 -8.20
N LYS A 87 10.88 1.68 -8.52
CA LYS A 87 9.78 0.78 -8.82
C LYS A 87 9.42 -0.09 -7.62
N PRO A 88 8.14 -0.12 -7.20
CA PRO A 88 7.70 -1.03 -6.15
C PRO A 88 7.61 -2.48 -6.65
N ALA A 89 7.97 -3.42 -5.78
CA ALA A 89 7.89 -4.86 -6.00
C ALA A 89 7.43 -5.55 -4.72
N ALA A 90 6.38 -6.38 -4.81
CA ALA A 90 5.92 -7.19 -3.69
C ALA A 90 6.89 -8.36 -3.52
N VAL A 91 7.45 -8.51 -2.32
CA VAL A 91 8.30 -9.65 -1.96
C VAL A 91 7.46 -10.74 -1.33
N ASP A 92 6.45 -10.34 -0.55
CA ASP A 92 5.51 -11.24 0.10
C ASP A 92 4.10 -10.63 0.10
N ALA A 93 3.09 -11.49 0.15
CA ALA A 93 1.69 -11.11 0.24
C ALA A 93 0.88 -12.22 0.93
N THR A 94 0.01 -11.81 1.86
CA THR A 94 -0.91 -12.69 2.56
C THR A 94 -2.34 -12.29 2.27
N ILE A 95 -3.20 -13.27 2.00
CA ILE A 95 -4.65 -13.08 1.83
C ILE A 95 -5.37 -13.90 2.89
N ILE A 96 -6.20 -13.23 3.68
CA ILE A 96 -7.09 -13.86 4.66
C ILE A 96 -8.49 -13.87 4.05
N LYS A 97 -9.09 -15.05 3.98
CA LYS A 97 -10.48 -15.23 3.57
C LYS A 97 -11.38 -15.23 4.80
N LYS A 98 -12.60 -14.74 4.63
CA LYS A 98 -13.65 -14.92 5.63
C LYS A 98 -13.83 -16.41 5.89
N ARG A 99 -13.96 -16.77 7.16
CA ARG A 99 -14.40 -18.12 7.53
C ARG A 99 -15.77 -18.34 6.89
N SER A 100 -15.94 -19.46 6.21
CA SER A 100 -17.27 -19.98 5.94
C SER A 100 -17.85 -20.36 7.29
N ASP A 101 -18.98 -19.78 7.67
CA ASP A 101 -19.73 -20.30 8.80
C ASP A 101 -20.14 -21.73 8.41
N GLU A 102 -19.50 -22.73 9.02
CA GLU A 102 -20.06 -24.08 9.07
C GLU A 102 -21.31 -23.96 9.93
N GLY A 103 -22.47 -24.00 9.27
CA GLY A 103 -23.79 -23.95 9.92
C GLY A 103 -24.04 -25.14 10.85
#